data_AF-A0A9D7X8X7-F1
#
_entry.id   AF-A0A9D7X8X7-F1
#
_cell.length_a   1.000
_cell.length_b   1.000
_cell.length_c   1.000
_cell.angle_alpha   90.00
_cell.angle_beta   90.00
_cell.angle_gamma   90.00
#
_symmetry.space_group_name_H-M   'P 1'
#
loop_
_entity.id
_entity.type
_entity.pdbx_description
1 polymer ?
#
loop_
_entity_poly.entity_id
_entity_poly.type
_entity_poly.pdbx_seq_one_letter_code
_entity_poly.pdbx_strand_id
1 'polypeptide(L)' 'MTSLEISLDDRLAKVKLLESEGNHFRILVDDKEYDSRIIMVEQGVYLMLLDGKSYNIELIE' A
#
# COMPACT_ATOMS: atom_id res chain seq x y z
N MET A 1 1.32 -9.55 13.18
CA MET A 1 1.57 -9.46 11.73
C MET A 1 0.25 -9.75 11.02
N THR A 2 -0.21 -8.84 10.18
CA THR A 2 -1.51 -8.93 9.49
C THR A 2 -1.28 -9.28 8.02
N SER A 3 -2.06 -10.22 7.49
CA SER A 3 -2.00 -10.65 6.10
C SER A 3 -3.39 -10.69 5.47
N LEU A 4 -3.45 -10.41 4.18
CA LEU A 4 -4.64 -10.25 3.35
C LEU A 4 -4.38 -10.93 2.00
N GLU A 5 -5.43 -11.42 1.36
CA GLU A 5 -5.41 -11.83 -0.04
C GLU A 5 -6.28 -10.87 -0.84
N ILE A 6 -5.72 -10.27 -1.90
CA ILE A 6 -6.41 -9.32 -2.79
C ILE A 6 -6.60 -9.98 -4.13
N SER A 7 -7.85 -10.07 -4.60
CA SER A 7 -8.12 -10.50 -5.97
C SER A 7 -7.77 -9.36 -6.93
N LEU A 8 -6.81 -9.61 -7.80
CA LEU A 8 -6.52 -8.83 -8.99
C LEU A 8 -7.11 -9.57 -10.19
N ASP A 9 -7.35 -8.87 -11.30
CA ASP A 9 -8.08 -9.39 -12.47
C ASP A 9 -7.66 -10.81 -12.89
N ASP A 10 -6.36 -11.08 -12.92
CA ASP A 10 -5.77 -12.33 -13.40
C ASP A 10 -5.22 -13.23 -12.28
N ARG A 11 -5.18 -12.76 -11.03
CA ARG A 11 -4.52 -13.49 -9.93
C ARG A 11 -4.97 -13.07 -8.53
N LEU A 12 -4.79 -13.97 -7.56
CA LEU A 12 -4.89 -13.64 -6.14
C LEU A 12 -3.51 -13.24 -5.61
N ALA A 13 -3.37 -12.00 -5.14
CA ALA A 13 -2.12 -11.48 -4.58
C ALA A 13 -2.12 -11.61 -3.06
N LYS A 14 -1.03 -12.15 -2.50
CA LYS A 14 -0.87 -12.25 -1.05
C LYS A 14 -0.16 -11.00 -0.53
N VAL A 15 -0.84 -10.25 0.33
CA VAL A 15 -0.32 -9.01 0.91
C VAL A 15 -0.07 -9.20 2.39
N LYS A 16 1.12 -8.81 2.85
CA LYS A 16 1.49 -8.83 4.27
C LYS A 16 2.05 -7.48 4.68
N LEU A 17 1.51 -6.93 5.76
CA LEU A 17 2.10 -5.75 6.40
C LEU A 17 3.29 -6.20 7.24
N LEU A 18 4.49 -5.77 6.84
CA LEU A 18 5.74 -6.08 7.55
C LEU A 18 6.02 -5.05 8.65
N GLU A 19 5.81 -3.77 8.34
CA GLU A 19 6.10 -2.65 9.23
C GLU A 19 5.12 -1.49 8.98
N SER A 20 4.79 -0.76 10.04
CA SER A 20 3.92 0.42 10.01
C SER A 20 4.37 1.40 11.09
N GLU A 21 5.05 2.48 10.68
CA GLU A 21 5.52 3.53 11.58
C GLU A 21 5.11 4.91 11.04
N GLY A 22 4.18 5.57 11.72
CA GLY A 22 3.66 6.86 11.28
C GLY A 22 3.03 6.79 9.90
N ASN A 23 3.64 7.45 8.91
CA ASN A 23 3.21 7.41 7.51
C ASN A 23 4.02 6.44 6.65
N HIS A 24 4.98 5.72 7.22
CA HIS A 24 5.83 4.74 6.54
C HIS A 24 5.27 3.33 6.68
N PHE A 25 5.25 2.60 5.57
CA PHE A 25 4.71 1.25 5.49
C PHE A 25 5.64 0.38 4.65
N ARG A 26 6.03 -0.76 5.22
CA ARG A 26 6.70 -1.83 4.48
C ARG A 26 5.71 -2.96 4.26
N ILE A 27 5.43 -3.25 2.99
CA ILE A 27 4.48 -4.28 2.59
C ILE A 27 5.17 -5.34 1.73
N LEU A 28 4.83 -6.60 1.95
CA LEU A 28 5.21 -7.70 1.07
C LEU A 28 4.00 -8.04 0.20
N VAL A 29 4.15 -7.95 -1.11
CA VAL A 29 3.18 -8.42 -2.09
C VAL A 29 3.81 -9.61 -2.81
N ASP A 30 3.25 -10.79 -2.58
CA ASP A 30 3.80 -12.08 -2.96
C ASP A 30 5.23 -12.24 -2.41
N ASP A 31 6.25 -12.20 -3.27
CA ASP A 31 7.66 -12.33 -2.90
C ASP A 31 8.43 -11.00 -2.98
N LYS A 32 7.73 -9.88 -3.23
CA LYS A 32 8.36 -8.56 -3.38
C LYS A 32 7.97 -7.61 -2.27
N GLU A 33 8.98 -7.05 -1.63
CA GLU A 33 8.82 -6.01 -0.62
C GLU A 33 8.78 -4.63 -1.25
N TYR A 34 7.94 -3.77 -0.69
CA TYR A 34 7.78 -2.39 -1.07
C TYR A 34 7.88 -1.52 0.18
N ASP A 35 8.67 -0.46 0.07
CA ASP A 35 8.82 0.58 1.07
C ASP A 35 8.07 1.82 0.56
N SER A 36 7.06 2.24 1.31
CA SER A 36 6.19 3.34 0.87
C SER A 36 5.93 4.32 1.99
N ARG A 37 5.64 5.57 1.62
CA ARG A 37 5.05 6.55 2.52
C ARG A 37 3.68 6.98 2.02
N ILE A 38 2.68 6.96 2.88
CA ILE A 38 1.30 7.31 2.52
C ILE A 38 0.89 8.55 3.31
N ILE A 39 0.49 9.60 2.61
CA ILE A 39 0.09 10.89 3.21
C ILE A 39 -1.34 11.18 2.78
N MET A 40 -2.25 11.44 3.73
CA MET A 40 -3.56 11.99 3.41
C MET A 40 -3.39 13.45 3.03
N VAL A 41 -3.82 13.82 1.82
CA VAL A 41 -3.72 15.20 1.31
C VAL A 41 -5.04 15.93 1.42
N GLU A 42 -6.15 15.21 1.25
CA GLU A 42 -7.53 15.68 1.45
C GLU A 42 -8.37 14.53 2.02
N GLN A 43 -9.58 14.82 2.50
CA GLN A 43 -10.44 13.78 3.07
C GLN A 43 -10.74 12.70 2.02
N GLY A 44 -10.28 11.48 2.27
CA GLY A 44 -10.45 10.35 1.35
C GLY A 44 -9.42 10.30 0.20
N VAL A 45 -8.52 11.29 0.08
CA VAL A 45 -7.48 11.33 -0.94
C VAL A 45 -6.11 11.21 -0.30
N TYR A 46 -5.34 10.25 -0.77
CA TYR A 46 -4.01 9.93 -0.28
C TYR A 46 -2.98 10.01 -1.41
N LEU A 47 -1.74 10.29 -1.03
CA LEU A 47 -0.57 10.23 -1.89
C LEU A 47 0.35 9.14 -1.35
N MET A 48 0.60 8.10 -2.16
CA MET A 48 1.62 7.11 -1.89
C MET A 48 2.91 7.47 -2.63
N LEU A 49 4.00 7.61 -1.87
CA LEU A 49 5.35 7.70 -2.38
C LEU A 49 5.96 6.30 -2.38
N LEU A 50 6.31 5.80 -3.56
CA LEU A 50 6.95 4.50 -3.75
C LEU A 50 8.07 4.65 -4.78
N ASP A 51 9.30 4.25 -4.42
CA ASP A 51 10.48 4.32 -5.29
C ASP A 51 10.70 5.70 -5.94
N GLY A 52 10.44 6.78 -5.17
CA GLY A 52 10.57 8.17 -5.64
C GLY A 52 9.47 8.62 -6.61
N LYS A 53 8.44 7.80 -6.84
CA LYS A 53 7.25 8.15 -7.62
C LYS A 53 6.04 8.33 -6.72
N SER A 54 5.21 9.30 -7.06
CA SER A 54 3.99 9.61 -6.34
C SER A 54 2.78 9.01 -7.06
N TYR A 55 1.88 8.39 -6.31
CA TYR A 55 0.65 7.78 -6.78
C TYR A 55 -0.53 8.35 -5.99
N ASN A 56 -1.50 8.95 -6.68
CA ASN A 56 -2.75 9.37 -6.04
C ASN A 56 -3.62 8.14 -5.78
N ILE A 57 -4.22 8.09 -4.59
CA ILE A 57 -5.10 7.03 -4.14
C ILE A 57 -6.37 7.69 -3.63
N GLU A 58 -7.51 7.32 -4.20
CA GLU A 58 -8.81 7.80 -3.78
C GLU A 58 -9.55 6.65 -3.10
N LEU A 59 -10.08 6.90 -1.92
CA LEU A 59 -10.99 5.98 -1.26
C LEU A 59 -12.39 6.17 -1.85
N ILE A 60 -12.86 5.15 -2.55
CA ILE A 60 -14.23 5.10 -3.08
C ILE A 60 -15.10 4.36 -2.06
N GLU A 61 -16.26 4.93 -1.72
CA GLU A 61 -17.30 4.32 -0.88
C GLU A 61 -18.19 3.35 -1.67
#